data_AF-A0A520AB93-F1
#
_entry.id   AF-A0A520AB93-F1
#
_cell.length_a   1.000
_cell.length_b   1.000
_cell.length_c   1.000
_cell.angle_alpha   90.00
_cell.angle_beta   90.00
_cell.angle_gamma   90.00
#
_symmetry.space_group_name_H-M   'P 1'
#
loop_
_entity.id
_entity.type
_entity.pdbx_description
1 polymer ?
#
loop_
_entity_poly.entity_id
_entity_poly.type
_entity_poly.pdbx_seq_one_letter_code
_entity_poly.pdbx_strand_id
1 'polypeptide(L)'
;MKILITGGKSIQALKLVKAYPNDQVILADYGEMPSFPSTTYLFLSLGAQNNEVIAHNLLTICLDEAVDAIIPLHQFEADEVLKSSVLFEEFNIKVFTPTADQVIL
;
A
#
# COMPACT_ATOMS: atom_id res chain seq x y z
N MET A 1 -5.77 -11.52 -6.50
CA MET A 1 -6.14 -10.24 -5.87
C MET A 1 -5.27 -9.14 -6.43
N LYS A 2 -5.75 -7.90 -6.42
CA LYS A 2 -4.94 -6.70 -6.64
C LYS A 2 -4.59 -6.11 -5.28
N ILE A 3 -3.30 -5.97 -4.97
CA ILE A 3 -2.81 -5.63 -3.63
C ILE A 3 -1.97 -4.36 -3.71
N LEU A 4 -2.32 -3.35 -2.90
CA LEU A 4 -1.51 -2.16 -2.70
C LEU A 4 -0.54 -2.38 -1.53
N ILE A 5 0.76 -2.26 -1.76
CA ILE A 5 1.79 -2.31 -0.72
C ILE A 5 2.48 -0.95 -0.71
N THR A 6 2.43 -0.23 0.42
CA THR A 6 3.11 1.07 0.55
C THR A 6 4.60 0.89 0.87
N GLY A 7 5.37 1.98 0.93
CA GLY A 7 6.83 1.92 1.08
C GLY A 7 7.50 1.21 -0.10
N GLY A 8 6.96 1.38 -1.31
CA GLY A 8 7.35 0.66 -2.52
C GLY A 8 8.82 0.77 -2.93
N LYS A 9 9.57 1.75 -2.41
CA LYS A 9 11.02 1.88 -2.60
C LYS A 9 11.84 1.10 -1.57
N SER A 10 11.20 0.55 -0.54
CA SER A 10 11.85 -0.15 0.55
C SER A 10 12.20 -1.60 0.20
N ILE A 11 13.21 -2.13 0.90
CA ILE A 11 13.57 -3.55 0.79
C ILE A 11 12.44 -4.43 1.36
N GLN A 12 11.71 -3.93 2.36
CA GLN A 12 10.57 -4.59 3.00
C GLN A 12 9.47 -4.86 1.97
N ALA A 13 9.04 -3.85 1.22
CA ALA A 13 8.03 -3.98 0.18
C ALA A 13 8.47 -4.94 -0.93
N LEU A 14 9.71 -4.78 -1.44
CA LEU A 14 10.26 -5.63 -2.50
C LEU A 14 10.37 -7.11 -2.09
N LYS A 15 10.68 -7.39 -0.81
CA LYS A 15 10.65 -8.76 -0.27
C LYS A 15 9.22 -9.28 -0.19
N LEU A 16 8.27 -8.44 0.22
CA LEU A 16 6.88 -8.82 0.43
C LEU A 16 6.16 -9.21 -0.87
N VAL A 17 6.51 -8.58 -2.00
CA VAL A 17 5.99 -8.99 -3.32
C VAL A 17 6.13 -10.49 -3.58
N LYS A 18 7.22 -11.11 -3.09
CA LYS A 18 7.50 -12.55 -3.29
C LYS A 18 6.49 -13.46 -2.58
N ALA A 19 5.77 -12.95 -1.58
CA ALA A 19 4.69 -13.69 -0.91
C ALA A 19 3.41 -13.77 -1.76
N TYR A 20 3.32 -13.00 -2.84
CA TYR A 20 2.12 -12.85 -3.67
C TYR A 20 2.40 -13.14 -5.17
N PRO A 21 2.89 -14.34 -5.52
CA PRO A 21 3.36 -14.63 -6.88
C PRO A 21 2.25 -14.71 -7.94
N ASN A 22 0.99 -14.86 -7.52
CA ASN A 22 -0.17 -15.00 -8.41
C ASN A 22 -1.11 -13.78 -8.36
N ASP A 23 -0.73 -12.74 -7.61
CA ASP A 23 -1.52 -11.53 -7.41
C ASP A 23 -0.94 -10.36 -8.21
N GLN A 24 -1.77 -9.36 -8.48
CA GLN A 24 -1.31 -8.10 -9.07
C GLN A 24 -0.87 -7.18 -7.95
N VAL A 25 0.43 -6.91 -7.84
CA VAL A 25 0.96 -6.04 -6.78
C VAL A 25 1.19 -4.63 -7.31
N ILE A 26 0.66 -3.63 -6.61
CA ILE A 26 1.05 -2.23 -6.77
C ILE A 26 1.99 -1.88 -5.61
N LEU A 27 3.21 -1.48 -5.95
CA LEU A 27 4.17 -0.87 -5.04
C LEU A 27 3.97 0.64 -5.06
N ALA A 28 3.46 1.18 -3.95
CA ALA A 28 3.17 2.60 -3.81
C ALA A 28 4.12 3.27 -2.82
N ASP A 29 4.53 4.51 -3.11
CA ASP A 29 5.37 5.30 -2.20
C ASP A 29 5.20 6.80 -2.48
N TYR A 30 5.60 7.64 -1.53
CA TYR A 30 5.53 9.10 -1.67
C TYR A 30 6.61 9.64 -2.60
N GLY A 31 6.28 10.74 -3.26
CA GLY A 31 7.17 11.41 -4.22
C GLY A 31 7.34 10.61 -5.51
N GLU A 32 8.46 10.85 -6.20
CA GLU A 32 8.71 10.20 -7.48
C GLU A 32 8.91 8.69 -7.33
N MET A 33 8.39 7.95 -8.31
CA MET A 33 8.43 6.50 -8.40
C MET A 33 9.00 6.06 -9.76
N PRO A 34 9.72 4.93 -9.82
CA PRO A 34 10.25 4.43 -11.07
C PRO A 34 9.13 4.09 -12.06
N SER A 35 9.36 4.33 -13.36
CA SER A 35 8.37 4.10 -14.43
C SER A 35 8.77 2.97 -15.38
N PHE A 36 9.59 2.02 -14.93
CA PHE A 36 9.99 0.91 -15.78
C PHE A 36 8.98 -0.25 -15.73
N PRO A 37 8.74 -0.93 -16.86
CA PRO A 37 7.83 -2.06 -16.92
C PRO A 37 8.38 -3.24 -16.11
N SER A 38 7.55 -3.78 -15.21
CA SER A 38 7.78 -5.03 -14.50
C SER A 38 6.59 -5.95 -14.76
N THR A 39 6.86 -7.23 -14.98
CA THR A 39 5.82 -8.25 -15.16
C THR A 39 5.17 -8.67 -13.85
N THR A 40 5.73 -8.26 -12.72
CA THR A 40 5.37 -8.79 -11.38
C THR A 40 4.69 -7.74 -10.50
N TYR A 41 4.95 -6.45 -10.74
CA TYR A 41 4.36 -5.36 -9.97
C TYR A 41 4.36 -4.06 -10.76
N LEU A 42 3.48 -3.15 -10.38
CA LEU A 42 3.43 -1.78 -10.90
C LEU A 42 3.92 -0.82 -9.82
N PHE A 43 4.53 0.28 -10.23
CA PHE A 43 4.87 1.37 -9.32
C PHE A 43 3.81 2.47 -9.41
N LEU A 44 3.41 3.00 -8.26
CA LEU A 44 2.45 4.09 -8.14
C LEU A 44 2.97 5.17 -7.19
N SER A 45 2.94 6.43 -7.61
CA SER A 45 3.25 7.55 -6.71
C SER A 45 2.02 7.87 -5.87
N LEU A 46 2.21 8.00 -4.56
CA LEU A 46 1.21 8.54 -3.61
C LEU A 46 1.18 10.08 -3.63
N GLY A 47 2.03 10.73 -4.43
CA GLY A 47 2.20 12.17 -4.43
C GLY A 47 2.96 12.69 -3.20
N ALA A 48 2.68 13.92 -2.81
CA ALA A 48 3.27 14.52 -1.62
C ALA A 48 2.63 13.94 -0.35
N GLN A 49 3.45 13.61 0.64
CA GLN A 49 2.98 13.12 1.93
C GLN A 49 2.17 14.20 2.64
N ASN A 50 0.95 13.85 3.08
CA ASN A 50 0.12 14.70 3.92
C ASN A 50 -0.41 13.87 5.09
N ASN A 51 0.19 14.08 6.26
CA ASN A 51 -0.10 13.30 7.47
C ASN A 51 -1.50 13.56 8.05
N GLU A 52 -2.18 14.63 7.64
CA GLU A 52 -3.53 14.97 8.15
C GLU A 52 -4.64 14.11 7.53
N VAL A 53 -4.37 13.48 6.38
CA VAL A 53 -5.39 12.79 5.56
C VAL A 53 -4.92 11.42 5.04
N ILE A 54 -3.98 10.76 5.73
CA ILE A 54 -3.34 9.52 5.25
C ILE A 54 -4.35 8.42 4.93
N ALA A 55 -5.22 8.07 5.87
CA ALA A 55 -6.21 7.01 5.65
C ALA A 55 -7.17 7.35 4.50
N HIS A 56 -7.59 8.61 4.38
CA HIS A 56 -8.49 9.07 3.32
C HIS A 56 -7.83 9.03 1.94
N ASN A 57 -6.57 9.49 1.84
CA ASN A 57 -5.81 9.45 0.61
C ASN A 57 -5.55 8.00 0.16
N LEU A 58 -5.11 7.14 1.09
CA LEU A 58 -4.87 5.73 0.78
C LEU A 58 -6.16 5.00 0.38
N LEU A 59 -7.29 5.29 1.02
CA LEU A 59 -8.59 4.76 0.62
C LEU A 59 -8.97 5.20 -0.81
N THR A 60 -8.80 6.49 -1.12
CA THR A 60 -9.07 7.03 -2.47
C THR A 60 -8.24 6.30 -3.52
N ILE A 61 -6.95 6.10 -3.25
CA ILE A 61 -6.04 5.37 -4.14
C ILE A 61 -6.47 3.91 -4.29
N CYS A 62 -6.88 3.26 -3.19
CA CYS A 62 -7.40 1.90 -3.27
C CYS A 62 -8.64 1.79 -4.17
N LEU A 63 -9.53 2.80 -4.14
CA LEU A 63 -10.72 2.86 -4.98
C LEU A 63 -10.38 3.14 -6.44
N ASP A 64 -9.54 4.14 -6.70
CA ASP A 64 -9.10 4.52 -8.06
C ASP A 64 -8.40 3.37 -8.76
N GLU A 65 -7.57 2.64 -8.02
CA GLU A 65 -6.86 1.45 -8.52
C GLU A 65 -7.69 0.17 -8.41
N ALA A 66 -8.90 0.20 -7.87
CA ALA A 66 -9.74 -0.99 -7.67
C ALA A 66 -8.97 -2.17 -7.03
N VAL A 67 -8.26 -1.90 -5.93
CA VAL A 67 -7.49 -2.92 -5.20
C VAL A 67 -8.38 -3.69 -4.23
N ASP A 68 -8.07 -4.96 -4.04
CA ASP A 68 -8.78 -5.85 -3.11
C ASP A 68 -8.21 -5.78 -1.68
N ALA A 69 -6.96 -5.29 -1.54
CA ALA A 69 -6.29 -5.22 -0.25
C ALA A 69 -5.19 -4.14 -0.19
N ILE A 70 -4.89 -3.68 1.01
CA ILE A 70 -3.79 -2.78 1.33
C ILE A 70 -2.89 -3.36 2.44
N ILE A 71 -1.58 -3.17 2.27
CA ILE A 71 -0.55 -3.43 3.29
C ILE A 71 0.24 -2.13 3.52
N PRO A 72 -0.15 -1.32 4.53
CA PRO A 72 0.56 -0.10 4.85
C PRO A 72 1.86 -0.42 5.61
N LEU A 73 3.03 -0.15 5.03
CA LEU A 73 4.32 -0.48 5.63
C LEU A 73 4.91 0.65 6.48
N HIS A 74 4.60 1.92 6.23
CA HIS A 74 5.06 2.97 7.12
C HIS A 74 4.23 3.00 8.40
N GLN A 75 4.88 3.17 9.56
CA GLN A 75 4.18 3.19 10.85
C GLN A 75 3.05 4.22 10.89
N PHE A 76 3.30 5.43 10.40
CA PHE A 76 2.29 6.51 10.36
C PHE A 76 1.09 6.18 9.47
N GLU A 77 1.25 5.33 8.45
CA GLU A 77 0.14 4.85 7.61
C GLU A 77 -0.62 3.74 8.30
N ALA A 78 0.11 2.76 8.85
CA ALA A 78 -0.49 1.64 9.55
C ALA A 78 -1.37 2.12 10.69
N ASP A 79 -0.91 3.10 11.47
CA ASP A 79 -1.67 3.67 12.59
C ASP A 79 -3.02 4.26 12.13
N GLU A 80 -3.05 5.03 11.05
CA GLU A 80 -4.26 5.69 10.57
C GLU A 80 -5.19 4.75 9.79
N VAL A 81 -4.63 3.84 8.98
CA VAL A 81 -5.39 2.85 8.21
C VAL A 81 -6.04 1.82 9.15
N LEU A 82 -5.33 1.35 10.18
CA LEU A 82 -5.87 0.38 11.13
C LEU A 82 -6.99 1.00 11.99
N LYS A 83 -6.87 2.27 12.41
CA LYS A 83 -7.97 3.01 13.05
C LYS A 83 -9.21 3.10 12.16
N SER A 84 -9.01 3.14 10.84
CA SER A 84 -10.05 3.30 9.83
C SER A 84 -10.43 1.98 9.14
N SER A 85 -10.01 0.81 9.65
CA SER A 85 -10.13 -0.46 8.91
C SER A 85 -11.57 -0.79 8.52
N VAL A 86 -12.54 -0.48 9.39
CA VAL A 86 -13.98 -0.67 9.13
C VAL A 86 -14.40 0.07 7.86
N LEU A 87 -13.92 1.30 7.63
CA LEU A 87 -14.23 2.06 6.43
C LEU A 87 -13.68 1.38 5.17
N PHE A 88 -12.45 0.86 5.22
CA PHE A 88 -11.88 0.11 4.09
C PHE A 88 -12.70 -1.17 3.80
N GLU A 89 -13.12 -1.87 4.85
CA GLU A 89 -13.93 -3.08 4.74
C GLU A 89 -15.32 -2.82 4.14
N GLU A 90 -15.95 -1.66 4.43
CA GLU A 90 -17.20 -1.22 3.79
C GLU A 90 -17.08 -1.13 2.26
N PHE A 91 -15.89 -0.83 1.75
CA PHE A 91 -15.56 -0.82 0.33
C PHE A 91 -14.98 -2.13 -0.20
N ASN A 92 -15.04 -3.22 0.59
CA ASN A 92 -14.46 -4.53 0.29
C ASN A 92 -12.93 -4.54 0.13
N ILE A 93 -12.23 -3.57 0.72
CA ILE A 93 -10.77 -3.51 0.73
C ILE A 93 -10.26 -4.13 2.03
N LYS A 94 -9.50 -5.23 1.93
CA LYS A 94 -8.91 -5.89 3.09
C LYS A 94 -7.70 -5.10 3.59
N VAL A 95 -7.65 -4.83 4.90
CA VAL A 95 -6.47 -4.23 5.54
C VAL A 95 -5.62 -5.34 6.15
N PHE A 96 -4.39 -5.50 5.67
CA PHE A 96 -3.41 -6.39 6.29
C PHE A 96 -2.47 -5.60 7.20
N THR A 97 -2.39 -6.01 8.46
CA THR A 97 -1.43 -5.44 9.40
C THR A 97 -0.01 -5.90 9.07
N PRO A 98 0.97 -5.01 8.88
CA PRO A 98 2.36 -5.41 8.70
C PRO A 98 2.92 -6.05 9.98
N THR A 99 3.81 -7.02 9.83
CA THR A 99 4.57 -7.57 10.96
C THR A 99 5.69 -6.61 11.38
N ALA A 100 6.22 -6.76 12.59
CA ALA A 100 7.22 -5.84 13.15
C ALA A 100 8.49 -5.69 12.27
N ASP A 101 8.87 -6.73 11.53
CA ASP A 101 10.00 -6.72 10.59
C ASP A 101 9.69 -6.08 9.22
N GLN A 102 8.41 -5.89 8.92
CA GLN A 102 7.93 -5.25 7.69
C GLN A 102 7.72 -3.74 7.86
N VAL A 103 7.47 -3.28 9.09
CA VAL A 103 7.22 -1.87 9.40
C VAL A 103 8.46 -1.02 9.11
N ILE A 104 8.23 0.12 8.48
CA ILE A 104 9.19 1.20 8.25
C ILE A 104 8.91 2.31 9.25
N LEU A 105 9.92 2.61 10.08
CA LEU A 105 9.87 3.64 11.12
C LEU A 105 10.24 5.02 10.59
#